data_AF-A0A2V9R911-F1
#
_entry.id   AF-A0A2V9R911-F1
#
_cell.length_a   1.000
_cell.length_b   1.000
_cell.length_c   1.000
_cell.angle_alpha   90.00
_cell.angle_beta   90.00
_cell.angle_gamma   90.00
#
_symmetry.space_group_name_H-M   'P 1'
#
loop_
_entity.id
_entity.type
_entity.pdbx_description
1 polymer ?
#
loop_
_entity_poly.entity_id
_entity_poly.type
_entity_poly.pdbx_seq_one_letter_code
_entity_poly.pdbx_strand_id
1 'polypeptide(L)'
;MLLIAAFSGCGSNPTRATFFPVPASITLTPATNASMDLGTTLTFTGTPHSATGNNITTPISFASSNSAVLTVANNGLACAGTWDSLTAPQICTSGQVGVAQVTATARGVISPPTTVYVHQHIHHVEVSANPGQNSGDCHVPLNASNSVTQLRLSRSPATV
;
A
#
# COMPACT_ATOMS: atom_id res chain seq x y z
N MET A 1 37.58 19.82 60.96
CA MET A 1 38.27 18.86 60.07
C MET A 1 37.27 18.42 59.01
N LEU A 2 37.70 18.21 57.75
CA LEU A 2 36.81 18.02 56.61
C LEU A 2 36.38 16.54 56.48
N LEU A 3 35.08 16.28 56.30
CA LEU A 3 34.55 14.94 56.02
C LEU A 3 34.16 14.84 54.54
N ILE A 4 34.91 14.05 53.76
CA ILE A 4 34.71 13.95 52.30
C ILE A 4 33.81 12.75 51.99
N ALA A 5 32.59 13.02 51.54
CA ALA A 5 31.65 11.99 51.10
C ALA A 5 31.95 11.57 49.65
N ALA A 6 32.59 10.40 49.48
CA ALA A 6 32.85 9.83 48.17
C ALA A 6 31.59 9.18 47.58
N PHE A 7 30.80 9.94 46.82
CA PHE A 7 29.78 9.38 45.94
C PHE A 7 30.44 8.65 44.77
N SER A 8 30.69 7.34 44.93
CA SER A 8 31.09 6.46 43.84
C SER A 8 30.00 6.46 42.76
N GLY A 9 30.31 7.04 41.59
CA GLY A 9 29.31 7.36 40.58
C GLY A 9 28.56 6.14 40.03
N CYS A 10 27.28 6.33 39.72
CA CYS A 10 26.49 5.34 38.98
C CYS A 10 27.08 5.20 37.57
N GLY A 11 27.79 4.09 37.33
CA GLY A 11 28.41 3.75 36.04
C GLY A 11 27.40 3.31 34.99
N SER A 12 26.39 4.13 34.69
CA SER A 12 25.41 3.85 33.64
C SER A 12 26.13 3.78 32.28
N ASN A 13 26.28 2.58 31.74
CA ASN A 13 26.86 2.37 30.42
C ASN A 13 26.13 3.24 29.38
N PRO A 14 26.83 4.02 28.54
CA PRO A 14 26.18 4.77 27.48
C PRO A 14 25.61 3.80 26.45
N THR A 15 24.32 3.49 26.57
CA THR A 15 23.56 2.79 25.53
C THR A 15 23.65 3.63 24.26
N ARG A 16 24.43 3.14 23.29
CA ARG A 16 24.86 3.90 22.11
C ARG A 16 23.66 4.20 21.21
N ALA A 17 22.98 5.30 21.49
CA ALA A 17 21.76 5.72 20.81
C ALA A 17 22.00 5.80 19.30
N THR A 18 21.29 4.97 18.53
CA THR A 18 21.35 4.93 17.07
C THR A 18 20.62 6.14 16.50
N PHE A 19 21.32 7.27 16.44
CA PHE A 19 20.80 8.50 15.86
C PHE A 19 20.75 8.40 14.33
N PHE A 20 19.69 7.77 13.81
CA PHE A 20 19.26 7.99 12.43
C PHE A 20 18.86 9.46 12.25
N PRO A 21 19.10 10.09 11.09
CA PRO A 21 18.60 11.44 10.80
C PRO A 21 17.06 11.53 10.85
N VAL A 22 16.53 12.75 10.82
CA VAL A 22 15.10 13.05 10.65
C VAL A 22 14.88 13.43 9.17
N PRO A 23 13.94 12.79 8.44
CA PRO A 23 13.57 13.25 7.10
C PRO A 23 12.84 14.58 7.13
N ALA A 24 12.88 15.32 6.02
CA ALA A 24 11.97 16.44 5.76
C ALA A 24 10.72 15.97 4.98
N SER A 25 10.88 14.94 4.14
CA SER A 25 9.79 14.31 3.39
C SER A 25 10.05 12.81 3.18
N ILE A 26 9.00 12.07 2.83
CA ILE A 26 9.07 10.65 2.50
C ILE A 26 8.28 10.45 1.20
N THR A 27 8.96 9.99 0.15
CA THR A 27 8.31 9.59 -1.10
C THR A 27 7.90 8.13 -0.97
N LEU A 28 6.64 7.82 -1.27
CA LEU A 28 6.09 6.46 -1.26
C LEU A 28 5.89 5.99 -2.69
N THR A 29 6.33 4.76 -2.99
CA THR A 29 6.18 4.09 -4.28
C THR A 29 5.42 2.77 -4.09
N PRO A 30 4.39 2.43 -4.90
CA PRO A 30 3.73 3.29 -5.88
C PRO A 30 3.22 4.61 -5.28
N ALA A 31 3.18 5.67 -6.07
CA ALA A 31 2.76 6.99 -5.63
C ALA A 31 1.28 7.23 -5.96
N THR A 32 0.56 7.89 -5.04
CA THR A 32 -0.85 8.32 -5.10
C THR A 32 -1.91 7.23 -5.27
N ASN A 33 -1.74 6.30 -6.23
CA ASN A 33 -2.72 5.28 -6.57
C ASN A 33 -2.04 3.94 -6.90
N ALA A 34 -2.65 2.84 -6.46
CA ALA A 34 -2.31 1.47 -6.87
C ALA A 34 -3.60 0.65 -7.04
N SER A 35 -3.58 -0.37 -7.90
CA SER A 35 -4.69 -1.30 -8.11
C SER A 35 -4.15 -2.73 -8.07
N MET A 36 -4.83 -3.63 -7.39
CA MET A 36 -4.40 -5.03 -7.27
C MET A 36 -5.56 -6.00 -7.05
N ASP A 37 -5.36 -7.24 -7.47
CA ASP A 37 -6.33 -8.32 -7.28
C ASP A 37 -6.27 -8.88 -5.84
N LEU A 38 -7.42 -9.33 -5.34
CA LEU A 38 -7.54 -10.04 -4.06
C LEU A 38 -6.55 -11.22 -3.94
N GLY A 39 -5.92 -11.34 -2.78
CA GLY A 39 -4.91 -12.38 -2.50
C GLY A 39 -3.56 -12.17 -3.20
N THR A 40 -3.38 -11.14 -4.02
CA THR A 40 -2.05 -10.78 -4.56
C THR A 40 -1.25 -9.94 -3.57
N THR A 41 0.04 -9.76 -3.86
CA THR A 41 0.98 -8.97 -3.06
C THR A 41 1.58 -7.82 -3.87
N LEU A 42 1.92 -6.73 -3.20
CA LEU A 42 2.48 -5.52 -3.81
C LEU A 42 3.54 -4.92 -2.88
N THR A 43 4.75 -4.70 -3.38
CA THR A 43 5.83 -4.09 -2.58
C THR A 43 5.71 -2.57 -2.57
N PHE A 44 5.53 -2.00 -1.39
CA PHE A 44 5.68 -0.56 -1.15
C PHE A 44 7.11 -0.24 -0.73
N THR A 45 7.68 0.80 -1.32
CA THR A 45 8.99 1.33 -0.92
C THR A 45 8.86 2.80 -0.55
N GLY A 46 9.38 3.15 0.63
CA GLY A 46 9.48 4.54 1.08
C GLY A 46 10.93 5.01 0.98
N THR A 47 11.17 6.15 0.33
CA THR A 47 12.48 6.83 0.34
C THR A 47 12.37 8.08 1.21
N PRO A 48 13.07 8.15 2.36
CA PRO A 48 13.12 9.38 3.15
C PRO A 48 14.16 10.33 2.55
N HIS A 49 13.82 11.61 2.47
CA HIS A 49 14.68 12.67 1.96
C HIS A 49 15.00 13.68 3.06
N SER A 50 16.22 14.21 3.07
CA SER A 50 16.63 15.31 3.94
C SER A 50 16.00 16.64 3.48
N ALA A 51 16.13 17.69 4.30
CA ALA A 51 15.75 19.05 3.92
C ALA A 51 16.55 19.61 2.71
N THR A 52 17.64 18.94 2.30
CA THR A 52 18.42 19.26 1.10
C THR A 52 18.10 18.34 -0.09
N GLY A 53 17.02 17.55 -0.02
CA GLY A 53 16.55 16.64 -1.07
C GLY A 53 17.30 15.31 -1.16
N ASN A 54 18.43 15.15 -0.45
CA ASN A 54 19.25 13.95 -0.48
C ASN A 54 18.56 12.77 0.21
N ASN A 55 18.64 11.58 -0.39
CA ASN A 55 18.14 10.34 0.22
C ASN A 55 18.90 10.05 1.52
N ILE A 56 18.18 9.61 2.56
CA ILE A 56 18.75 9.22 3.85
C ILE A 56 18.27 7.82 4.27
N THR A 57 19.08 7.12 5.07
CA THR A 57 18.70 5.81 5.63
C THR A 57 18.10 5.99 7.02
N THR A 58 16.80 5.75 7.15
CA THR A 58 16.05 5.78 8.42
C THR A 58 15.05 4.62 8.45
N PRO A 59 14.79 3.98 9.60
CA PRO A 59 13.71 2.99 9.70
C PRO A 59 12.35 3.64 9.36
N ILE A 60 11.59 2.99 8.48
CA ILE A 60 10.24 3.36 8.09
C ILE A 60 9.26 2.35 8.67
N SER A 61 8.12 2.83 9.15
CA SER A 61 6.92 2.04 9.43
C SER A 61 5.89 2.30 8.33
N PHE A 62 5.17 1.26 7.90
CA PHE A 62 4.04 1.40 6.99
C PHE A 62 2.74 1.20 7.76
N ALA A 63 1.70 1.98 7.44
CA ALA A 63 0.38 1.85 8.00
C ALA A 63 -0.68 1.75 6.89
N SER A 64 -1.69 0.90 7.09
CA SER A 64 -2.88 0.79 6.25
C SER A 64 -4.08 1.35 7.01
N SER A 65 -4.94 2.11 6.34
CA SER A 65 -6.21 2.59 6.91
C SER A 65 -7.28 1.51 7.05
N ASN A 66 -7.10 0.32 6.45
CA ASN A 66 -8.07 -0.78 6.49
C ASN A 66 -7.39 -2.15 6.28
N SER A 67 -7.06 -2.82 7.39
CA SER A 67 -6.42 -4.15 7.39
C SER A 67 -7.33 -5.30 6.96
N ALA A 68 -8.66 -5.12 6.87
CA ALA A 68 -9.56 -6.14 6.32
C ALA A 68 -9.53 -6.19 4.78
N VAL A 69 -9.04 -5.13 4.15
CA VAL A 69 -8.88 -4.98 2.69
C VAL A 69 -7.41 -5.11 2.28
N LEU A 70 -6.49 -4.50 3.05
CA LEU A 70 -5.06 -4.50 2.75
C LEU A 70 -4.20 -4.40 4.01
N THR A 71 -3.30 -5.36 4.21
CA THR A 71 -2.32 -5.38 5.30
C THR A 71 -0.91 -5.20 4.73
N VAL A 72 -0.11 -4.33 5.34
CA VAL A 72 1.30 -4.09 4.94
C VAL A 72 2.23 -4.57 6.05
N ALA A 73 3.19 -5.42 5.70
CA ALA A 73 4.20 -5.93 6.62
C ALA A 73 5.36 -4.92 6.79
N ASN A 74 6.18 -5.13 7.83
CA ASN A 74 7.25 -4.22 8.24
C ASN A 74 8.37 -4.06 7.18
N ASN A 75 8.47 -4.97 6.22
CA ASN A 75 9.37 -4.90 5.07
C ASN A 75 8.78 -4.12 3.87
N GLY A 76 7.58 -3.55 3.99
CA GLY A 76 6.87 -2.86 2.92
C GLY A 76 6.02 -3.76 2.02
N LEU A 77 6.01 -5.08 2.24
CA LEU A 77 5.20 -6.00 1.42
C LEU A 77 3.73 -5.94 1.84
N ALA A 78 2.87 -5.45 0.94
CA ALA A 78 1.43 -5.47 1.12
C ALA A 78 0.81 -6.78 0.59
N CYS A 79 -0.30 -7.17 1.21
CA CYS A 79 -1.20 -8.24 0.81
C CYS A 79 -2.60 -7.65 0.61
N ALA A 80 -3.31 -8.05 -0.45
CA ALA A 80 -4.73 -7.75 -0.66
C ALA A 80 -5.62 -8.62 0.25
N GLY A 81 -5.48 -8.36 1.55
CA GLY A 81 -6.11 -9.05 2.66
C GLY A 81 -5.25 -8.99 3.92
N THR A 82 -5.06 -10.12 4.58
CA THR A 82 -4.33 -10.22 5.86
C THR A 82 -3.05 -11.04 5.74
N TRP A 83 -2.02 -10.62 6.46
CA TRP A 83 -0.79 -11.38 6.64
C TRP A 83 -0.87 -12.28 7.88
N ASP A 84 -0.24 -13.44 7.80
CA ASP A 84 0.04 -14.32 8.94
C ASP A 84 1.02 -13.67 9.95
N SER A 85 1.99 -12.89 9.46
CA SER A 85 2.94 -12.16 10.30
C SER A 85 3.39 -10.85 9.64
N LEU A 86 3.47 -9.77 10.42
CA LEU A 86 4.00 -8.48 9.96
C LEU A 86 5.54 -8.41 9.98
N THR A 87 6.21 -9.31 10.71
CA THR A 87 7.68 -9.35 10.80
C THR A 87 8.30 -10.33 9.80
N ALA A 88 7.61 -11.41 9.50
CA ALA A 88 8.02 -12.45 8.55
C ALA A 88 6.80 -12.93 7.75
N PRO A 89 6.24 -12.10 6.85
CA PRO A 89 5.06 -12.45 6.05
C PRO A 89 5.35 -13.66 5.16
N GLN A 90 4.53 -14.71 5.25
CA GLN A 90 4.64 -15.91 4.41
C GLN A 90 3.32 -16.25 3.71
N ILE A 91 2.16 -16.04 4.36
CA ILE A 91 0.85 -16.38 3.83
C ILE A 91 -0.02 -15.12 3.74
N CYS A 92 -0.24 -14.66 2.51
CA CYS A 92 -1.24 -13.63 2.20
C CYS A 92 -2.61 -14.32 2.10
N THR A 93 -3.46 -14.11 3.10
CA THR A 93 -4.85 -14.57 3.07
C THR A 93 -5.70 -13.49 2.40
N SER A 94 -6.47 -13.85 1.38
CA SER A 94 -7.32 -12.90 0.65
C SER A 94 -8.39 -12.28 1.56
N GLY A 95 -8.54 -10.96 1.47
CA GLY A 95 -9.47 -10.19 2.28
C GLY A 95 -10.75 -9.80 1.54
N GLN A 96 -11.28 -8.63 1.89
CA GLN A 96 -12.46 -8.06 1.24
C GLN A 96 -12.07 -7.12 0.08
N VAL A 97 -12.88 -7.06 -0.97
CA VAL A 97 -12.75 -5.98 -1.97
C VAL A 97 -13.02 -4.63 -1.32
N GLY A 98 -12.32 -3.59 -1.75
CA GLY A 98 -12.49 -2.25 -1.18
C GLY A 98 -11.36 -1.29 -1.53
N VAL A 99 -11.20 -0.29 -0.67
CA VAL A 99 -10.15 0.74 -0.78
C VAL A 99 -9.45 0.88 0.56
N ALA A 100 -8.12 0.96 0.52
CA ALA A 100 -7.28 1.26 1.68
C ALA A 100 -6.30 2.40 1.34
N GLN A 101 -5.89 3.17 2.34
CA GLN A 101 -4.82 4.17 2.21
C GLN A 101 -3.55 3.64 2.87
N VAL A 102 -2.43 3.65 2.16
CA VAL A 102 -1.11 3.30 2.71
C VAL A 102 -0.31 4.57 2.94
N THR A 103 0.30 4.70 4.13
CA THR A 103 1.26 5.76 4.45
C THR A 103 2.57 5.17 4.98
N ALA A 104 3.67 5.85 4.69
CA ALA A 104 5.00 5.56 5.25
C ALA A 104 5.35 6.62 6.30
N THR A 105 5.83 6.20 7.47
CA THR A 105 6.16 7.09 8.60
C THR A 105 7.59 6.83 9.09
N ALA A 106 8.37 7.88 9.28
CA ALA A 106 9.71 7.82 9.89
C ALA A 106 9.94 9.01 10.83
N ARG A 107 10.31 8.71 12.08
CA ARG A 107 10.51 9.68 13.20
C ARG A 107 9.36 10.68 13.47
N GLY A 108 8.17 10.46 12.92
CA GLY A 108 7.01 11.36 13.05
C GLY A 108 6.69 12.19 11.81
N VAL A 109 7.53 12.13 10.76
CA VAL A 109 7.15 12.59 9.41
C VAL A 109 6.40 11.47 8.70
N ILE A 110 5.32 11.83 8.01
CA ILE A 110 4.40 10.92 7.31
C ILE A 110 4.41 11.27 5.81
N SER A 111 4.44 10.27 4.94
CA SER A 111 4.30 10.45 3.49
C SER A 111 2.89 10.93 3.10
N PRO A 112 2.71 11.48 1.89
CA PRO A 112 1.39 11.49 1.25
C PRO A 112 0.79 10.07 1.24
N PRO A 113 -0.53 9.91 1.40
CA PRO A 113 -1.18 8.61 1.33
C PRO A 113 -1.24 8.10 -0.11
N THR A 114 -1.09 6.79 -0.29
CA THR A 114 -1.34 6.10 -1.56
C THR A 114 -2.62 5.28 -1.45
N THR A 115 -3.58 5.56 -2.34
CA THR A 115 -4.86 4.87 -2.41
C THR A 115 -4.69 3.55 -3.12
N VAL A 116 -4.95 2.43 -2.43
CA VAL A 116 -4.92 1.09 -3.00
C VAL A 116 -6.35 0.60 -3.22
N TYR A 117 -6.68 0.30 -4.47
CA TYR A 117 -7.94 -0.29 -4.87
C TYR A 117 -7.77 -1.81 -4.97
N VAL A 118 -8.54 -2.55 -4.16
CA VAL A 118 -8.52 -4.02 -4.14
C VAL A 118 -9.79 -4.53 -4.79
N HIS A 119 -9.63 -5.19 -5.93
CA HIS A 119 -10.72 -5.79 -6.72
C HIS A 119 -10.62 -7.33 -6.71
N GLN A 120 -11.73 -8.03 -6.95
CA GLN A 120 -11.64 -9.43 -7.36
C GLN A 120 -11.17 -9.51 -8.81
N HIS A 121 -10.41 -10.57 -9.13
CA HIS A 121 -9.86 -10.82 -10.45
C HIS A 121 -10.95 -10.94 -11.53
N ILE A 122 -10.69 -10.36 -12.69
CA ILE A 122 -11.63 -10.30 -13.82
C ILE A 122 -11.25 -11.40 -14.82
N HIS A 123 -11.95 -12.53 -14.76
CA HIS A 123 -11.67 -13.68 -15.61
C HIS A 123 -12.20 -13.55 -17.05
N HIS A 124 -13.21 -12.70 -17.28
CA HIS A 124 -13.81 -12.50 -18.60
C HIS A 124 -14.39 -11.09 -18.72
N VAL A 125 -14.24 -10.49 -19.91
CA VAL A 125 -14.88 -9.23 -20.29
C VAL A 125 -15.55 -9.46 -21.63
N GLU A 126 -16.89 -9.48 -21.63
CA GLU A 126 -17.67 -9.66 -22.86
C GLU A 126 -18.28 -8.33 -23.30
N VAL A 127 -18.08 -7.99 -24.57
CA VAL A 127 -18.76 -6.88 -25.24
C VAL A 127 -19.82 -7.46 -26.16
N SER A 128 -21.09 -7.30 -25.78
CA SER A 128 -22.23 -7.76 -26.56
C SER A 128 -23.00 -6.57 -27.14
N ALA A 129 -23.48 -6.70 -28.37
CA ALA A 129 -24.35 -5.70 -28.97
C ALA A 129 -25.73 -5.70 -28.27
N ASN A 130 -26.34 -4.52 -28.13
CA ASN A 130 -27.63 -4.43 -27.44
C ASN A 130 -28.71 -5.19 -28.25
N PRO A 131 -29.60 -5.97 -27.59
CA PRO A 131 -30.67 -6.69 -28.27
C PRO A 131 -31.53 -5.75 -29.13
N GLY A 132 -31.54 -6.00 -30.45
CA GLY A 132 -32.21 -5.16 -31.44
C GLY A 132 -31.26 -4.44 -32.42
N GLN A 133 -29.93 -4.44 -32.19
CA GLN A 133 -28.98 -3.87 -33.13
C GLN A 133 -28.52 -4.92 -34.16
N ASN A 134 -28.95 -4.74 -35.42
CA ASN A 134 -28.52 -5.57 -36.54
C ASN A 134 -27.04 -5.29 -36.89
N SER A 135 -26.17 -6.28 -36.76
CA SER A 135 -24.71 -6.15 -36.97
C SER A 135 -24.29 -6.19 -38.45
N GLY A 136 -25.13 -5.67 -39.35
CA GLY A 136 -24.94 -5.77 -40.81
C GLY A 136 -24.05 -4.70 -41.45
N ASP A 137 -23.93 -3.52 -40.83
CA ASP A 137 -23.31 -2.35 -41.45
C ASP A 137 -21.97 -1.97 -40.79
N CYS A 138 -20.86 -2.42 -41.37
CA CYS A 138 -19.49 -2.14 -40.94
C CYS A 138 -19.02 -0.68 -41.22
N HIS A 139 -19.93 0.29 -41.23
CA HIS A 139 -19.62 1.69 -41.55
C HIS A 139 -20.47 2.75 -40.82
N VAL A 140 -20.92 2.45 -39.60
CA VAL A 140 -21.56 3.45 -38.72
C VAL A 140 -20.48 4.14 -37.86
N PRO A 141 -20.25 5.47 -37.99
CA PRO A 141 -19.33 6.17 -37.10
C PRO A 141 -19.90 6.22 -35.67
N LEU A 142 -19.06 5.88 -34.69
CA LEU A 142 -19.41 5.89 -33.27
C LEU A 142 -19.71 7.33 -32.81
N ASN A 143 -21.01 7.66 -32.70
CA ASN A 143 -21.48 8.91 -32.10
C ASN A 143 -22.05 8.66 -30.70
N ALA A 144 -22.14 9.72 -29.89
CA ALA A 144 -22.55 9.63 -28.49
C ALA A 144 -23.99 9.15 -28.24
N SER A 145 -24.83 9.04 -29.28
CA SER A 145 -26.19 8.50 -29.18
C SER A 145 -26.26 6.98 -29.44
N ASN A 146 -25.21 6.39 -30.02
CA ASN A 146 -25.14 4.97 -30.43
C ASN A 146 -24.02 4.22 -29.71
N SER A 147 -23.88 4.41 -28.39
CA SER A 147 -22.88 3.70 -27.58
C SER A 147 -23.25 2.21 -27.37
N VAL A 148 -22.87 1.37 -28.34
CA VAL A 148 -23.12 -0.08 -28.37
C VAL A 148 -22.21 -0.83 -27.40
N THR A 149 -22.40 -0.65 -26.09
CA THR A 149 -21.52 -1.28 -25.09
C THR A 149 -22.23 -1.57 -23.77
N GLN A 150 -22.98 -2.69 -23.71
CA GLN A 150 -23.17 -3.36 -22.42
C GLN A 150 -21.86 -4.06 -22.03
N LEU A 151 -21.00 -3.34 -21.32
CA LEU A 151 -19.79 -3.89 -20.71
C LEU A 151 -20.16 -4.81 -19.54
N ARG A 152 -20.12 -6.13 -19.75
CA ARG A 152 -20.44 -7.11 -18.70
C ARG A 152 -19.17 -7.67 -18.08
N LEU A 153 -18.89 -7.26 -16.85
CA LEU A 153 -17.88 -7.88 -15.98
C LEU A 153 -18.55 -8.97 -15.15
N SER A 154 -18.24 -10.24 -15.42
CA SER A 154 -18.58 -11.34 -14.52
C SER A 154 -17.55 -11.42 -13.38
N ARG A 155 -18.01 -11.83 -12.20
CA ARG A 155 -17.18 -12.07 -11.01
C ARG A 155 -17.25 -13.57 -10.71
N SER A 156 -16.11 -14.21 -10.44
CA SER A 156 -16.12 -15.62 -10.02
C SER A 156 -16.81 -15.74 -8.66
N PRO A 157 -17.63 -16.79 -8.41
CA PRO A 157 -17.99 -17.13 -7.04
C PRO A 157 -16.72 -17.45 -6.25
N ALA A 158 -16.65 -16.95 -5.01
CA ALA A 158 -15.57 -17.33 -4.10
C ALA A 158 -15.74 -18.80 -3.71
N THR A 159 -14.77 -19.64 -4.08
CA THR A 159 -14.72 -21.03 -3.61
C THR A 159 -14.40 -21.03 -2.11
N VAL A 160 -15.29 -21.64 -1.33
CA VAL A 160 -15.20 -21.83 0.12
C VAL A 160 -14.51 -23.16 0.42
#